data_AF-A0A3D4DHP3-F1
#
_entry.id   AF-A0A3D4DHP3-F1
#
_cell.length_a   1.000
_cell.length_b   1.000
_cell.length_c   1.000
_cell.angle_alpha   90.00
_cell.angle_beta   90.00
_cell.angle_gamma   90.00
#
_symmetry.space_group_name_H-M   'P 1'
#
loop_
_entity.id
_entity.type
_entity.pdbx_description
1 polymer ?
#
loop_
_entity_poly.entity_id
_entity_poly.type
_entity_poly.pdbx_seq_one_letter_code
_entity_poly.pdbx_strand_id
1 'polypeptide(L)'
;MRIFKIPFDIKREEKIFGGYLSLRQVLYLMLAISSLGIFATPLNIIVKIIIITIIATFFLLCAFLKINEQNFDKLFLCATKYIIRRKKFKYERCLK
;
A
#
# COMPACT_ATOMS: atom_id res chain seq x y z
N MET A 1 -6.89 -41.52 -15.51
CA MET A 1 -6.58 -40.57 -14.43
C MET A 1 -7.78 -39.65 -14.25
N ARG A 2 -8.46 -39.66 -13.09
CA ARG A 2 -9.60 -38.75 -12.85
C ARG A 2 -9.05 -37.37 -12.48
N ILE A 3 -9.40 -36.34 -13.24
CA ILE A 3 -8.98 -34.96 -12.99
C ILE A 3 -10.07 -34.30 -12.16
N PHE A 4 -9.79 -34.04 -10.89
CA PHE A 4 -10.68 -33.27 -10.02
C PHE A 4 -10.32 -31.78 -10.10
N LYS A 5 -11.29 -30.93 -10.45
CA LYS A 5 -11.13 -29.48 -10.36
C LYS A 5 -11.28 -29.05 -8.91
N ILE A 6 -10.16 -28.75 -8.25
CA ILE A 6 -10.15 -28.17 -6.91
C ILE A 6 -10.56 -26.70 -7.05
N PRO A 7 -11.56 -26.20 -6.30
CA PRO A 7 -11.93 -24.80 -6.33
C PRO A 7 -10.76 -23.98 -5.75
N PHE A 8 -10.08 -23.23 -6.63
CA PHE A 8 -9.06 -22.27 -6.22
C PHE A 8 -9.73 -21.03 -5.61
N ASP A 9 -9.42 -20.73 -4.35
CA ASP A 9 -9.90 -19.52 -3.68
C ASP A 9 -9.02 -18.32 -4.06
N ILE A 10 -9.28 -17.75 -5.24
CA ILE A 10 -8.52 -16.61 -5.82
C ILE A 10 -8.68 -15.32 -4.98
N LYS A 11 -9.62 -15.31 -4.02
CA LYS A 11 -9.89 -14.11 -3.22
C LYS A 11 -8.80 -13.81 -2.20
N ARG A 12 -8.05 -14.82 -1.75
CA ARG A 12 -6.95 -14.63 -0.79
C ARG A 12 -5.62 -14.47 -1.50
N GLU A 13 -4.87 -13.50 -1.00
CA GLU A 13 -3.49 -13.29 -1.43
C GLU A 13 -2.61 -14.43 -0.93
N GLU A 14 -1.90 -15.08 -1.84
CA GLU A 14 -1.01 -16.19 -1.51
C GLU A 14 0.20 -15.68 -0.74
N LYS A 15 0.46 -16.33 0.40
CA LYS A 15 1.62 -16.02 1.25
C LYS A 15 2.76 -16.93 0.85
N ILE A 16 3.70 -16.39 0.09
CA ILE A 16 4.78 -17.16 -0.54
C ILE A 16 5.98 -17.31 0.40
N PHE A 17 6.25 -16.30 1.24
CA PHE A 17 7.40 -16.33 2.15
C PHE A 17 6.98 -16.87 3.52
N GLY A 18 7.38 -18.11 3.79
CA GLY A 18 7.19 -18.79 5.08
C GLY A 18 5.72 -18.97 5.49
N GLY A 19 4.77 -18.77 4.58
CA GLY A 19 3.33 -18.79 4.89
C GLY A 19 2.83 -17.56 5.65
N TYR A 20 3.68 -16.55 5.90
CA TYR A 20 3.33 -15.34 6.66
C TYR A 20 3.20 -14.10 5.78
N LEU A 21 4.10 -13.91 4.81
CA LEU A 21 4.17 -12.71 3.98
C LEU A 21 3.76 -12.98 2.53
N SER A 22 2.98 -12.06 1.96
CA SER A 22 2.68 -12.05 0.53
C SER A 22 3.81 -11.41 -0.28
N LEU A 23 3.86 -11.69 -1.59
CA LEU A 23 4.82 -11.04 -2.51
C LEU A 23 4.78 -9.51 -2.45
N ARG A 24 3.57 -8.96 -2.37
CA ARG A 24 3.35 -7.52 -2.33
C ARG A 24 3.89 -6.90 -1.03
N GLN A 25 3.67 -7.57 0.09
CA GLN A 25 4.21 -7.13 1.38
C GLN A 25 5.74 -7.11 1.36
N VAL A 26 6.35 -8.13 0.76
CA VAL A 26 7.81 -8.17 0.58
C VAL A 26 8.30 -7.03 -0.30
N LEU A 27 7.59 -6.72 -1.40
CA LEU A 27 7.96 -5.61 -2.27
C LEU A 27 7.92 -4.27 -1.53
N TYR A 28 6.87 -4.00 -0.74
CA TYR A 28 6.79 -2.79 0.08
C TYR A 28 7.86 -2.75 1.18
N LEU A 29 8.20 -3.89 1.79
CA LEU A 29 9.29 -3.98 2.77
C LEU A 29 10.65 -3.68 2.14
N MET A 30 10.92 -4.20 0.94
CA MET A 30 12.15 -3.89 0.20
C MET A 30 12.25 -2.39 -0.11
N LEU A 31 11.14 -1.76 -0.50
CA LEU A 31 11.08 -0.31 -0.71
C LEU A 31 11.29 0.46 0.61
N ALA A 32 10.73 0.00 1.73
CA ALA A 32 10.97 0.62 3.03
C ALA A 32 12.46 0.55 3.41
N ILE A 33 13.12 -0.59 3.21
CA ILE A 33 14.57 -0.75 3.46
C ILE A 33 15.39 0.13 2.53
N SER A 34 15.00 0.27 1.27
CA SER A 34 15.69 1.14 0.31
C SER A 34 15.74 2.62 0.74
N SER A 35 14.79 3.06 1.59
CA SER A 35 14.79 4.42 2.15
C SER A 35 16.00 4.72 3.03
N LEU A 36 16.68 3.69 3.56
CA LEU A 36 17.95 3.84 4.26
C LEU A 36 19.06 4.41 3.36
N GLY A 37 18.93 4.30 2.03
CA GLY A 37 19.85 4.95 1.09
C GLY A 37 19.94 6.47 1.25
N ILE A 38 18.91 7.10 1.83
CA ILE A 38 18.90 8.55 2.12
C ILE A 38 20.01 8.93 3.12
N PHE A 39 20.51 7.99 3.92
CA PHE A 39 21.64 8.25 4.82
C PHE A 39 22.90 8.73 4.10
N ALA A 40 23.12 8.30 2.85
CA ALA A 40 24.28 8.66 2.04
C ALA A 40 24.26 10.11 1.51
N THR A 41 23.14 10.83 1.63
CA THR A 41 23.02 12.22 1.17
C THR A 41 23.72 13.21 2.10
N PRO A 42 24.21 14.38 1.65
CA PRO A 42 24.83 15.38 2.52
C PRO A 42 23.80 16.30 3.23
N LEU A 43 22.75 15.73 3.82
CA LEU A 43 21.72 16.46 4.58
C LEU A 43 21.96 16.40 6.09
N ASN A 44 21.33 17.31 6.85
CA ASN A 44 21.36 17.29 8.32
C ASN A 44 20.76 15.97 8.86
N ILE A 45 21.40 15.38 9.87
CA ILE A 45 21.05 14.05 10.40
C ILE A 45 19.61 14.00 10.93
N ILE A 46 19.15 15.07 11.58
CA ILE A 46 17.79 15.16 12.12
C ILE A 46 16.76 15.12 10.98
N VAL A 47 17.01 15.90 9.92
CA VAL A 47 16.13 15.97 8.75
C VAL A 47 16.07 14.62 8.04
N LYS A 48 17.21 13.92 7.91
CA LYS A 48 17.26 12.56 7.35
C LYS A 48 16.37 11.59 8.11
N ILE A 49 16.49 11.55 9.44
CA ILE A 49 15.72 10.62 10.28
C ILE A 49 14.22 10.90 10.15
N ILE A 50 13.81 12.17 10.13
CA ILE A 50 12.40 12.55 9.93
C ILE A 50 11.90 12.06 8.57
N ILE A 51 12.66 12.27 7.50
CA ILE A 51 12.27 11.84 6.15
C ILE A 51 12.17 10.31 6.08
N ILE A 52 13.17 9.59 6.59
CA ILE A 52 13.20 8.12 6.57
C ILE A 52 12.04 7.55 7.38
N THR A 53 11.74 8.10 8.56
CA THR A 53 10.63 7.63 9.40
C THR A 53 9.28 7.85 8.72
N ILE A 54 9.05 9.00 8.07
CA ILE A 54 7.81 9.25 7.31
C ILE A 54 7.67 8.27 6.15
N ILE A 55 8.74 8.05 5.38
CA ILE A 55 8.72 7.14 4.23
C ILE A 55 8.51 5.68 4.67
N ALA A 56 9.24 5.23 5.70
CA ALA A 56 9.15 3.87 6.21
C ALA A 56 7.78 3.57 6.81
N THR A 57 7.22 4.50 7.60
CA THR A 57 5.87 4.34 8.16
C THR A 57 4.81 4.24 7.07
N PHE A 58 4.90 5.04 6.01
CA PHE A 58 3.99 4.95 4.86
C PHE A 58 4.03 3.58 4.18
N PHE A 59 5.23 3.04 3.90
CA PHE A 59 5.35 1.72 3.26
C PHE A 59 4.90 0.57 4.18
N LEU A 60 5.13 0.68 5.49
CA LEU A 60 4.63 -0.28 6.47
C LEU A 60 3.09 -0.30 6.52
N LEU A 61 2.45 0.87 6.46
CA LEU A 61 0.99 0.96 6.35
C LEU A 61 0.50 0.29 5.06
N CYS A 62 1.14 0.54 3.92
CA CYS A 62 0.80 -0.14 2.66
C CYS A 62 0.97 -1.66 2.72
N ALA A 63 1.96 -2.16 3.48
CA ALA A 63 2.21 -3.60 3.59
C ALA A 63 1.20 -4.31 4.51
N PHE A 64 0.91 -3.74 5.69
CA PHE A 64 0.21 -4.48 6.75
C PHE A 64 -1.19 -3.97 7.07
N LEU A 65 -1.51 -2.71 6.75
CA LEU A 65 -2.81 -2.16 7.11
C LEU A 65 -3.89 -2.71 6.18
N LYS A 66 -4.88 -3.37 6.79
CA LYS A 66 -6.11 -3.81 6.13
C LYS A 66 -7.30 -3.19 6.85
N ILE A 67 -8.20 -2.58 6.09
CA ILE A 67 -9.44 -1.99 6.58
C ILE A 67 -10.59 -2.68 5.86
N ASN A 68 -11.51 -3.29 6.62
CA ASN A 68 -12.68 -4.00 6.08
C ASN A 68 -12.32 -5.00 4.98
N GLU A 69 -11.36 -5.89 5.25
CA GLU A 69 -10.83 -6.90 4.31
C GLU A 69 -10.04 -6.35 3.12
N GLN A 70 -10.05 -5.03 2.91
CA GLN A 70 -9.35 -4.38 1.81
C GLN A 70 -7.99 -3.84 2.25
N ASN A 71 -6.99 -4.04 1.40
CA ASN A 71 -5.65 -3.57 1.69
C ASN A 71 -5.55 -2.05 1.51
N PHE A 72 -4.74 -1.40 2.35
CA PHE A 72 -4.59 0.06 2.38
C PHE A 72 -4.12 0.67 1.05
N ASP A 73 -3.24 -0.01 0.31
CA ASP A 73 -2.80 0.37 -1.04
C ASP A 73 -3.97 0.56 -2.01
N LYS A 74 -4.93 -0.38 -2.03
CA LYS A 74 -6.13 -0.26 -2.88
C LYS A 74 -6.99 0.92 -2.46
N LEU A 75 -7.16 1.12 -1.15
CA LEU A 75 -7.92 2.25 -0.61
C LEU A 75 -7.26 3.58 -0.94
N PHE A 76 -5.94 3.66 -0.80
CA PHE A 76 -5.13 4.83 -1.13
C PHE A 76 -5.24 5.18 -2.62
N LEU A 77 -5.17 4.19 -3.52
CA LEU A 77 -5.38 4.40 -4.96
C LEU A 77 -6.81 4.87 -5.27
N CYS A 78 -7.82 4.30 -4.63
CA CYS A 78 -9.22 4.73 -4.79
C CYS A 78 -9.42 6.17 -4.32
N ALA A 79 -8.88 6.53 -3.15
CA ALA A 79 -8.95 7.88 -2.60
C ALA A 79 -8.23 8.88 -3.51
N THR A 80 -7.01 8.55 -3.95
CA THR A 80 -6.22 9.38 -4.87
C THR A 80 -6.96 9.59 -6.19
N LYS A 81 -7.50 8.52 -6.79
CA LYS A 81 -8.31 8.60 -8.01
C LYS A 81 -9.56 9.45 -7.81
N TYR A 82 -10.20 9.35 -6.65
CA TYR A 82 -11.39 10.13 -6.31
C TYR A 82 -11.08 11.64 -6.15
N ILE A 83 -9.93 11.99 -5.58
CA ILE A 83 -9.48 13.38 -5.44
C ILE A 83 -9.11 13.98 -6.80
N ILE A 84 -8.36 13.23 -7.64
CA ILE A 84 -7.90 13.70 -8.96
C ILE A 84 -9.05 13.79 -9.97
N ARG A 85 -10.08 12.96 -9.83
CA ARG A 85 -11.22 12.97 -10.75
C ARG A 85 -11.89 14.35 -10.76
N ARG A 86 -11.97 14.98 -11.93
CA ARG A 86 -12.82 16.17 -12.11
C ARG A 86 -14.28 15.78 -11.92
N LYS A 87 -14.84 16.14 -10.76
CA LYS A 87 -16.23 15.86 -10.41
C LYS A 87 -17.12 16.86 -11.14
N LYS A 88 -17.93 16.39 -12.10
CA LYS A 88 -19.10 17.14 -12.56
C LYS A 88 -20.23 16.84 -11.59
N PHE A 89 -20.43 17.72 -10.61
CA PHE A 89 -21.57 17.62 -9.72
C PHE A 89 -22.82 18.02 -10.52
N LYS A 90 -23.64 17.05 -10.91
CA LYS A 90 -24.89 17.31 -11.64
C LYS A 90 -25.96 17.95 -10.75
N TYR A 91 -25.80 17.82 -9.44
CA TYR A 91 -26.64 18.45 -8.42
C TYR A 91 -25.71 19.03 -7.35
N GLU A 92 -25.21 20.24 -7.58
CA GLU A 92 -24.80 21.08 -6.47
C GLU A 92 -26.03 21.28 -5.58
N ARG A 93 -25.90 21.06 -4.27
CA ARG A 93 -26.91 21.57 -3.35
C ARG A 93 -26.92 23.09 -3.57
N CYS A 94 -28.03 23.63 -4.09
CA CYS A 94 -28.33 25.05 -3.95
C CYS A 94 -28.14 25.38 -2.47
N LEU A 95 -27.05 26.09 -2.16
CA LEU A 95 -26.92 26.81 -0.91
C LEU A 95 -28.16 27.72 -0.84
N LYS A 96 -29.02 27.43 0.14
CA LYS A 96 -30.11 28.30 0.56
C LYS A 96 -29.62 29.07 1.77
#